data_AF-A0A974P195-F1
#
_entry.id   AF-A0A974P195-F1
#
_cell.length_a   1.000
_cell.length_b   1.000
_cell.length_c   1.000
_cell.angle_alpha   90.00
_cell.angle_beta   90.00
_cell.angle_gamma   90.00
#
_symmetry.space_group_name_H-M   'P 1'
#
loop_
_entity.id
_entity.type
_entity.pdbx_description
1 polymer ?
#
loop_
_entity_poly.entity_id
_entity_poly.type
_entity_poly.pdbx_seq_one_letter_code
_entity_poly.pdbx_strand_id
1 'polypeptide(L)'
;MKFLLSLAIALSSPTLAAARLVLTLDAPAARVIVIPEARQDMALVADSRLAIHPMAGDSARVTGASSWLEQNLPRLFGYSCNATGLSRWGQTIPLRDLPILTVRVPLDAEIVSKGAIYGQVGAGRGLKLSASGCGTWRLGPLSES
;
A
#
# COMPACT_ATOMS: atom_id res chain seq x y z
N MET A 1 -46.27 -11.97 -50.04
CA MET A 1 -45.99 -11.19 -48.81
C MET A 1 -44.93 -11.95 -48.01
N LYS A 2 -43.72 -11.42 -47.87
CA LYS A 2 -42.59 -12.08 -47.21
C LYS A 2 -42.26 -11.28 -45.94
N PHE A 3 -42.63 -11.81 -44.78
CA PHE A 3 -42.32 -11.20 -43.47
C PHE A 3 -40.85 -11.49 -43.13
N LEU A 4 -40.03 -10.45 -43.05
CA LEU A 4 -38.66 -10.52 -42.52
C LEU A 4 -38.72 -10.29 -41.00
N LEU A 5 -38.60 -11.38 -40.23
CA LEU A 5 -38.38 -11.33 -38.79
C LEU A 5 -36.96 -10.84 -38.53
N SER A 6 -36.80 -9.67 -37.92
CA SER A 6 -35.51 -9.15 -37.46
C SER A 6 -35.28 -9.61 -36.02
N LEU A 7 -34.28 -10.47 -35.81
CA LEU A 7 -33.86 -10.94 -34.48
C LEU A 7 -32.84 -9.94 -33.90
N ALA A 8 -33.25 -9.16 -32.90
CA ALA A 8 -32.36 -8.27 -32.16
C ALA A 8 -31.60 -9.06 -31.08
N ILE A 9 -30.30 -9.27 -31.28
CA ILE A 9 -29.43 -9.92 -30.29
C ILE A 9 -28.99 -8.85 -29.29
N ALA A 10 -29.56 -8.88 -28.09
CA ALA A 10 -29.11 -8.06 -26.97
C ALA A 10 -27.74 -8.58 -26.49
N LEU A 11 -26.68 -7.85 -26.81
CA LEU A 11 -25.33 -8.08 -26.30
C LEU A 11 -25.27 -7.63 -24.83
N SER A 12 -25.55 -8.54 -23.90
CA SER A 12 -25.22 -8.33 -22.49
C SER A 12 -23.71 -8.44 -22.32
N SER A 13 -23.01 -7.30 -22.22
CA SER A 13 -21.59 -7.27 -21.89
C SER A 13 -21.39 -7.84 -20.48
N PRO A 14 -20.55 -8.87 -20.28
CA PRO A 14 -20.19 -9.28 -18.93
C PRO A 14 -19.40 -8.14 -18.29
N THR A 15 -19.94 -7.55 -17.23
CA THR A 15 -19.18 -6.64 -16.37
C THR A 15 -18.14 -7.51 -15.66
N LEU A 16 -16.92 -7.55 -16.21
CA LEU A 16 -15.79 -8.14 -15.51
C LEU A 16 -15.62 -7.33 -14.21
N ALA A 17 -15.82 -7.96 -13.06
CA ALA A 17 -15.44 -7.35 -11.80
C ALA A 17 -13.93 -7.10 -11.87
N ALA A 18 -13.52 -5.83 -11.96
CA ALA A 18 -12.11 -5.48 -11.98
C ALA A 18 -11.47 -6.05 -10.71
N ALA A 19 -10.44 -6.87 -10.88
CA ALA A 19 -9.67 -7.37 -9.76
C ALA A 19 -9.11 -6.15 -9.01
N ARG A 20 -9.34 -6.12 -7.70
CA ARG A 20 -8.91 -5.01 -6.86
C ARG A 20 -7.39 -5.07 -6.73
N LEU A 21 -6.71 -4.00 -7.14
CA LEU A 21 -5.27 -3.90 -7.03
C LEU A 21 -4.83 -3.95 -5.55
N VAL A 22 -3.88 -4.83 -5.24
CA VAL A 22 -3.39 -5.04 -3.87
C VAL A 22 -1.96 -4.50 -3.69
N LEU A 23 -1.80 -3.55 -2.78
CA LEU A 23 -0.51 -3.05 -2.29
C LEU A 23 -0.13 -3.83 -1.03
N THR A 24 0.92 -4.64 -1.10
CA THR A 24 1.50 -5.28 0.09
C THR A 24 2.75 -4.54 0.54
N LEU A 25 2.73 -4.02 1.76
CA LEU A 25 3.87 -3.40 2.43
C LEU A 25 4.43 -4.40 3.42
N ASP A 26 5.55 -5.03 3.05
CA ASP A 26 6.31 -5.97 3.88
C ASP A 26 7.65 -5.32 4.22
N ALA A 27 7.58 -4.22 4.98
CA ALA A 27 8.74 -3.42 5.35
C ALA A 27 8.92 -3.46 6.86
N PRO A 28 10.15 -3.59 7.36
CA PRO A 28 10.36 -3.68 8.80
C PRO A 28 10.06 -2.37 9.52
N ALA A 29 10.37 -1.24 8.88
CA ALA A 29 10.09 0.11 9.38
C ALA A 29 10.02 1.13 8.23
N ALA A 30 8.91 1.85 8.06
CA ALA A 30 8.77 2.89 7.03
C ALA A 30 7.71 3.94 7.38
N ARG A 31 7.87 5.13 6.80
CA ARG A 31 6.81 6.13 6.66
C ARG A 31 6.13 5.94 5.33
N VAL A 32 4.80 5.95 5.31
CA VAL A 32 4.03 5.65 4.08
C VAL A 32 2.97 6.71 3.84
N ILE A 33 2.93 7.25 2.63
CA ILE A 33 1.91 8.17 2.15
C ILE A 33 1.19 7.48 1.01
N VAL A 34 -0.08 7.17 1.19
CA VAL A 34 -0.92 6.56 0.16
C VAL A 34 -1.88 7.61 -0.39
N ILE A 35 -1.83 7.80 -1.69
CA ILE A 35 -2.60 8.78 -2.46
C ILE A 35 -3.57 8.01 -3.37
N PRO A 36 -4.84 7.81 -2.97
CA PRO A 36 -5.84 7.25 -3.86
C PRO A 36 -6.21 8.24 -4.96
N GLU A 37 -6.25 7.79 -6.20
CA GLU A 37 -6.61 8.61 -7.37
C GLU A 37 -7.35 7.78 -8.43
N ALA A 38 -7.98 8.45 -9.39
CA ALA A 38 -8.72 7.80 -10.48
C ALA A 38 -7.76 7.17 -11.49
N ARG A 39 -7.18 6.03 -11.13
CA ARG A 39 -6.20 5.26 -11.92
C ARG A 39 -6.53 3.75 -11.91
N GLN A 40 -5.93 2.99 -12.83
CA GLN A 40 -6.10 1.53 -12.95
C GLN A 40 -4.79 0.76 -12.70
N ASP A 41 -3.75 1.45 -12.27
CA ASP A 41 -2.41 0.94 -11.99
C ASP A 41 -1.93 1.46 -10.62
N MET A 42 -0.72 1.09 -10.20
CA MET A 42 -0.07 1.65 -9.01
C MET A 42 1.24 2.30 -9.41
N ALA A 43 1.53 3.49 -8.85
CA ALA A 43 2.86 4.10 -8.92
C ALA A 43 3.47 4.19 -7.53
N LEU A 44 4.72 3.77 -7.42
CA LEU A 44 5.46 3.76 -6.18
C LEU A 44 6.74 4.56 -6.33
N VAL A 45 6.95 5.48 -5.40
CA VAL A 45 8.22 6.16 -5.20
C VAL A 45 8.71 5.80 -3.81
N ALA A 46 9.87 5.14 -3.75
CA ALA A 46 10.55 4.86 -2.51
C ALA A 46 11.82 5.72 -2.42
N ASP A 47 12.16 6.13 -1.21
CA ASP A 47 13.55 6.50 -0.89
C ASP A 47 14.48 5.34 -1.29
N SER A 48 15.67 5.66 -1.82
CA SER A 48 16.69 4.72 -2.30
C SER A 48 17.15 3.71 -1.25
N ARG A 49 16.78 3.92 0.03
CA ARG A 49 16.96 2.98 1.14
C ARG A 49 16.04 1.75 1.12
N LEU A 50 15.11 1.62 0.17
CA LEU A 50 14.18 0.49 0.07
C LEU A 50 14.25 -0.19 -1.31
N ALA A 51 14.22 -1.52 -1.34
CA ALA A 51 14.02 -2.27 -2.57
C ALA A 51 12.53 -2.29 -2.98
N ILE A 52 12.28 -2.16 -4.28
CA ILE A 52 10.94 -2.31 -4.87
C ILE A 52 10.95 -3.58 -5.70
N HIS A 53 10.00 -4.48 -5.44
CA HIS A 53 9.81 -5.68 -6.24
C HIS A 53 8.48 -5.58 -7.01
N PRO A 54 8.51 -5.17 -8.29
CA PRO A 54 7.32 -5.25 -9.11
C PRO A 54 6.88 -6.71 -9.19
N MET A 55 5.66 -7.01 -8.75
CA MET A 55 5.03 -8.29 -9.06
C MET A 55 4.27 -8.08 -10.38
N ALA A 56 4.41 -8.98 -11.34
CA ALA A 56 3.63 -8.91 -12.56
C ALA A 56 2.13 -9.08 -12.23
N GLY A 57 1.25 -8.24 -12.81
CA GLY A 57 -0.22 -8.36 -12.67
C GLY A 57 -0.85 -7.40 -11.65
N ASP A 58 -1.91 -7.86 -10.96
CA ASP A 58 -2.80 -7.04 -10.12
C ASP A 58 -2.25 -6.72 -8.71
N SER A 59 -0.94 -6.82 -8.50
CA SER A 59 -0.36 -6.63 -7.18
C SER A 59 1.01 -5.95 -7.24
N ALA A 60 1.29 -5.12 -6.24
CA ALA A 60 2.61 -4.56 -6.01
C ALA A 60 3.08 -4.98 -4.62
N ARG A 61 4.31 -5.48 -4.51
CA ARG A 61 4.94 -5.79 -3.22
C ARG A 61 6.12 -4.87 -2.99
N VAL A 62 6.03 -4.08 -1.93
CA VAL A 62 7.17 -3.32 -1.41
C VAL A 62 7.76 -4.13 -0.27
N THR A 63 8.91 -4.73 -0.52
CA THR A 63 9.68 -5.41 0.52
C THR A 63 10.76 -4.46 0.98
N GLY A 64 10.75 -4.11 2.26
CA GLY A 64 11.77 -3.22 2.79
C GLY A 64 13.11 -3.94 2.96
N ALA A 65 14.00 -3.77 2.00
CA ALA A 65 15.43 -4.05 2.13
C ALA A 65 16.16 -2.73 2.38
N SER A 66 16.47 -2.41 3.64
CA SER A 66 17.54 -1.46 3.92
C SER A 66 18.68 -2.24 4.57
N SER A 67 19.89 -2.15 4.02
CA SER A 67 21.07 -2.89 4.51
C SER A 67 21.42 -2.58 5.98
N TRP A 68 20.87 -1.49 6.54
CA TRP A 68 20.94 -1.12 7.95
C TRP A 68 19.96 -1.90 8.85
N LEU A 69 18.81 -2.31 8.31
CA LEU A 69 17.78 -3.07 9.02
C LEU A 69 17.88 -4.58 8.70
N GLU A 70 18.29 -4.96 7.49
CA GLU A 70 18.40 -6.35 7.03
C GLU A 70 19.33 -7.21 7.90
N GLN A 71 20.36 -6.62 8.51
CA GLN A 71 21.36 -7.41 9.20
C GLN A 71 20.86 -8.15 10.45
N ASN A 72 19.65 -7.87 10.98
CA ASN A 72 19.14 -8.56 12.18
C ASN A 72 17.61 -8.41 12.42
N LEU A 73 16.76 -8.69 11.43
CA LEU A 73 15.29 -8.65 11.61
C LEU A 73 14.63 -10.04 11.64
N PRO A 74 14.78 -10.83 12.71
CA PRO A 74 13.78 -11.84 13.01
C PRO A 74 12.50 -11.11 13.44
N ARG A 75 11.52 -11.08 12.51
CA ARG A 75 10.10 -10.73 12.71
C ARG A 75 9.79 -10.02 14.05
N LEU A 76 9.94 -8.69 14.10
CA LEU A 76 9.43 -7.79 15.15
C LEU A 76 9.82 -8.09 16.62
N PHE A 77 10.65 -9.10 16.91
CA PHE A 77 11.00 -9.44 18.29
C PHE A 77 11.91 -8.34 18.87
N GLY A 78 11.43 -7.64 19.90
CA GLY A 78 12.16 -6.55 20.56
C GLY A 78 11.99 -5.16 19.93
N TYR A 79 11.04 -4.98 19.00
CA TYR A 79 10.65 -3.67 18.50
C TYR A 79 9.35 -3.18 19.17
N SER A 80 9.35 -1.95 19.66
CA SER A 80 8.13 -1.26 20.08
C SER A 80 7.98 0.05 19.32
N CYS A 81 6.75 0.34 18.92
CA CYS A 81 6.41 1.61 18.29
C CYS A 81 5.94 2.60 19.36
N ASN A 82 6.33 3.85 19.23
CA ASN A 82 5.80 4.96 20.03
C ASN A 82 5.53 6.17 19.11
N ALA A 83 4.95 7.24 19.66
CA ALA A 83 4.61 8.43 18.89
C ALA A 83 5.81 9.10 18.20
N THR A 84 7.04 8.83 18.66
CA THR A 84 8.28 9.46 18.18
C THR A 84 9.11 8.59 17.26
N GLY A 85 8.80 7.28 17.13
CA GLY A 85 9.55 6.36 16.29
C GLY A 85 9.53 4.91 16.75
N LEU A 86 10.56 4.17 16.35
CA LEU A 86 10.76 2.78 16.77
C LEU A 86 11.76 2.75 17.92
N SER A 87 11.47 1.99 18.97
CA SER A 87 12.46 1.62 19.96
C SER A 87 12.91 0.19 19.75
N ARG A 88 14.23 -0.02 19.83
CA ARG A 88 14.87 -1.34 19.79
C ARG A 88 15.95 -1.39 20.85
N TRP A 89 15.83 -2.27 21.83
CA TRP A 89 16.80 -2.41 22.93
C TRP A 89 17.15 -1.09 23.64
N GLY A 90 16.15 -0.21 23.81
CA GLY A 90 16.32 1.11 24.45
C GLY A 90 16.85 2.21 23.53
N GLN A 91 17.26 1.88 22.30
CA GLN A 91 17.65 2.87 21.28
C GLN A 91 16.41 3.29 20.48
N THR A 92 16.17 4.59 20.36
CA THR A 92 15.06 5.13 19.58
C THR A 92 15.54 5.56 18.20
N ILE A 93 14.94 4.98 17.17
CA ILE A 93 15.06 5.41 15.78
C ILE A 93 13.91 6.41 15.53
N PRO A 94 14.20 7.71 15.37
CA PRO A 94 13.16 8.70 15.21
C PRO A 94 12.47 8.56 13.85
N LEU A 95 11.18 8.93 13.78
CA LEU A 95 10.39 8.82 12.55
C LEU A 95 11.05 9.45 11.31
N ARG A 96 11.76 10.58 11.50
CA ARG A 96 12.45 11.29 10.41
C ARG A 96 13.55 10.48 9.73
N ASP A 97 14.12 9.51 10.42
CA ASP A 97 15.22 8.67 9.90
C ASP A 97 14.67 7.46 9.15
N LEU A 98 13.37 7.17 9.28
CA LEU A 98 12.71 6.10 8.54
C LEU A 98 12.54 6.48 7.07
N PRO A 99 12.71 5.52 6.15
CA PRO A 99 12.49 5.75 4.73
C PRO A 99 11.04 6.14 4.45
N ILE A 100 10.83 6.97 3.43
CA ILE A 100 9.51 7.41 2.99
C ILE A 100 9.10 6.62 1.74
N LEU A 101 7.89 6.11 1.77
CA LEU A 101 7.19 5.50 0.63
C LEU A 101 6.02 6.39 0.25
N THR A 102 6.00 6.88 -0.98
CA THR A 102 4.82 7.53 -1.56
C THR A 102 4.22 6.61 -2.60
N VAL A 103 2.97 6.21 -2.38
CA VAL A 103 2.27 5.26 -3.25
C VAL A 103 0.99 5.90 -3.76
N ARG A 104 0.85 5.94 -5.07
CA ARG A 104 -0.40 6.35 -5.72
C ARG A 104 -1.15 5.10 -6.16
N VAL A 105 -2.39 4.95 -5.70
CA VAL A 105 -3.19 3.73 -5.87
C VAL A 105 -4.57 4.06 -6.45
N PRO A 106 -5.28 3.08 -7.03
CA PRO A 106 -6.69 3.26 -7.38
C PRO A 106 -7.54 3.64 -6.17
N LEU A 107 -8.63 4.35 -6.42
CA LEU A 107 -9.58 4.76 -5.37
C LEU A 107 -10.11 3.60 -4.54
N ASP A 108 -10.21 2.39 -5.09
CA ASP A 108 -10.77 1.21 -4.44
C ASP A 108 -9.71 0.17 -4.05
N ALA A 109 -8.42 0.51 -4.08
CA ALA A 109 -7.33 -0.42 -3.82
C ALA A 109 -7.39 -1.10 -2.44
N GLU A 110 -6.72 -2.24 -2.31
CA GLU A 110 -6.48 -2.88 -1.02
C GLU A 110 -5.04 -2.66 -0.57
N ILE A 111 -4.86 -2.20 0.66
CA ILE A 111 -3.56 -1.97 1.29
C ILE A 111 -3.41 -3.00 2.40
N VAL A 112 -2.38 -3.82 2.31
CA VAL A 112 -2.00 -4.79 3.36
C VAL A 112 -0.64 -4.39 3.90
N SER A 113 -0.58 -3.95 5.16
CA SER A 113 0.67 -3.57 5.80
C SER A 113 1.08 -4.52 6.91
N LYS A 114 2.37 -4.87 6.92
CA LYS A 114 3.03 -5.69 7.94
C LYS A 114 4.29 -4.96 8.39
N GLY A 115 4.52 -4.91 9.70
CA GLY A 115 5.75 -4.33 10.28
C GLY A 115 5.51 -3.05 11.09
N ALA A 116 6.52 -2.20 11.20
CA ALA A 116 6.43 -0.92 11.91
C ALA A 116 6.14 0.23 10.93
N ILE A 117 4.87 0.50 10.67
CA ILE A 117 4.45 1.45 9.63
C ILE A 117 3.80 2.69 10.24
N TYR A 118 4.30 3.86 9.82
CA TYR A 118 3.72 5.16 10.13
C TYR A 118 3.12 5.75 8.86
N GLY A 119 1.83 5.53 8.71
CA GLY A 119 1.13 5.72 7.45
C GLY A 119 0.12 6.86 7.46
N GLN A 120 -0.10 7.44 6.28
CA GLN A 120 -1.26 8.28 5.95
C GLN A 120 -1.93 7.72 4.71
N VAL A 121 -3.25 7.63 4.71
CA VAL A 121 -4.04 7.23 3.54
C VAL A 121 -5.07 8.31 3.24
N GLY A 122 -5.02 8.82 2.01
CA GLY A 122 -6.00 9.74 1.46
C GLY A 122 -7.40 9.15 1.36
N ALA A 123 -8.38 9.99 1.04
CA ALA A 123 -9.75 9.53 0.80
C ALA A 123 -9.82 8.64 -0.46
N GLY A 124 -10.25 7.38 -0.30
CA GLY A 124 -10.56 6.47 -1.40
C GLY A 124 -12.07 6.23 -1.55
N ARG A 125 -12.45 5.49 -2.60
CA ARG A 125 -13.82 5.01 -2.85
C ARG A 125 -13.85 3.50 -2.78
N GLY A 126 -14.13 2.96 -1.59
CA GLY A 126 -14.13 1.51 -1.34
C GLY A 126 -12.74 0.94 -1.06
N LEU A 127 -11.75 1.79 -0.80
CA LEU A 127 -10.40 1.41 -0.38
C LEU A 127 -10.45 0.55 0.90
N LYS A 128 -9.62 -0.49 0.95
CA LYS A 128 -9.45 -1.34 2.14
C LYS A 128 -8.06 -1.16 2.70
N LEU A 129 -7.96 -1.06 4.03
CA LEU A 129 -6.69 -1.06 4.75
C LEU A 129 -6.70 -2.17 5.81
N SER A 130 -5.74 -3.07 5.69
CA SER A 130 -5.46 -4.15 6.63
C SER A 130 -4.07 -3.94 7.22
N ALA A 131 -4.01 -3.47 8.47
CA ALA A 131 -2.74 -3.17 9.15
C ALA A 131 -2.44 -4.18 10.25
N SER A 132 -1.23 -4.73 10.20
CA SER A 132 -0.67 -5.64 11.20
C SER A 132 0.76 -5.22 11.56
N GLY A 133 1.17 -5.46 12.80
CA GLY A 133 2.43 -4.95 13.35
C GLY A 133 2.18 -3.77 14.29
N CYS A 134 3.10 -2.80 14.32
CA CYS A 134 2.99 -1.63 15.18
C CYS A 134 3.12 -0.33 14.39
N GLY A 135 2.74 0.79 14.99
CA GLY A 135 2.81 2.11 14.39
C GLY A 135 1.45 2.79 14.37
N THR A 136 1.25 3.72 13.44
CA THR A 136 0.03 4.52 13.40
C THR A 136 -0.37 4.82 11.97
N TRP A 137 -1.67 4.72 11.71
CA TRP A 137 -2.28 5.13 10.45
C TRP A 137 -3.19 6.33 10.68
N ARG A 138 -3.02 7.35 9.84
CA ARG A 138 -3.97 8.45 9.72
C ARG A 138 -4.81 8.25 8.47
N LEU A 139 -6.12 8.30 8.64
CA LEU A 139 -7.09 8.17 7.55
C LEU A 139 -7.76 9.52 7.32
N GLY A 140 -7.85 9.96 6.07
CA GLY A 140 -8.53 11.21 5.71
C GLY A 140 -7.69 12.10 4.78
N PRO A 141 -7.95 13.42 4.75
CA PRO A 141 -7.17 14.34 3.95
C PRO A 141 -5.67 14.22 4.27
N LEU A 142 -4.85 14.13 3.24
CA LEU A 142 -3.40 14.13 3.40
C LEU A 142 -2.99 15.53 3.87
N SER A 143 -2.30 15.60 5.00
CA SER A 143 -1.68 16.85 5.44
C SER A 143 -0.35 17.00 4.69
N GLU A 144 -0.14 18.13 4.02
CA GLU A 144 1.19 18.50 3.54
C GLU A 144 2.15 18.49 4.75
N SER A 145 3.25 17.74 4.62
CA SER A 145 4.28 17.60 5.65
C SER A 145 5.54 18.34 5.27
#